data_AF-A0A811UAZ6-F1
#
_entry.id   AF-A0A811UAZ6-F1
#
_cell.length_a   1.000
_cell.length_b   1.000
_cell.length_c   1.000
_cell.angle_alpha   90.00
_cell.angle_beta   90.00
_cell.angle_gamma   90.00
#
_symmetry.space_group_name_H-M   'P 1'
#
loop_
_entity.id
_entity.type
_entity.pdbx_description
1 polymer ?
#
loop_
_entity_poly.entity_id
_entity_poly.type
_entity_poly.pdbx_seq_one_letter_code
_entity_poly.pdbx_strand_id
1 'polypeptide(L)'
;MQKIYASHEDVDLSIGGSLEAHSPESILGPTFQCIIGRQFLRARTGDRFFFENFHPVSGLTKAQLAEIRKASLSQLFCNNADFLRDIQTNAFIFPNIRNVLRDCQTLPQVNCPNGKQLRNDV
;
A
#
# COMPACT_ATOMS: atom_id res chain seq x y z
N MET A 1 -13.81 1.70 -29.37
CA MET A 1 -13.66 3.15 -29.19
C MET A 1 -14.38 3.95 -30.26
N GLN A 2 -13.97 3.88 -31.53
CA GLN A 2 -14.52 4.70 -32.63
C GLN A 2 -16.03 4.52 -32.94
N LYS A 3 -16.67 3.45 -32.42
CA LYS A 3 -18.12 3.23 -32.58
C LYS A 3 -18.96 4.00 -31.54
N ILE A 4 -18.35 4.45 -30.45
CA ILE A 4 -19.02 5.07 -29.30
C ILE A 4 -18.62 6.54 -29.19
N TYR A 5 -17.34 6.85 -29.36
CA TYR A 5 -16.82 8.22 -29.35
C TYR A 5 -16.54 8.71 -30.77
N ALA A 6 -16.97 9.93 -31.08
CA ALA A 6 -16.77 10.58 -32.38
C ALA A 6 -15.30 11.01 -32.56
N SER A 7 -14.68 11.55 -31.52
CA SER A 7 -13.24 11.86 -31.45
C SER A 7 -12.56 11.09 -30.31
N HIS A 8 -11.24 10.94 -30.39
CA HIS A 8 -10.43 10.44 -29.29
C HIS A 8 -10.35 11.45 -28.12
N GLU A 9 -10.57 12.73 -28.40
CA GLU A 9 -10.62 13.79 -27.39
C GLU A 9 -11.86 13.72 -26.51
N ASP A 10 -12.93 13.07 -26.99
CA ASP A 10 -14.18 12.88 -26.25
C ASP A 10 -14.12 11.68 -25.29
N VAL A 11 -13.04 10.91 -25.32
CA VAL A 11 -12.89 9.69 -24.53
C VAL A 11 -12.74 10.06 -23.05
N ASP A 12 -13.65 9.54 -22.23
CA ASP A 12 -13.53 9.64 -20.77
C ASP A 12 -12.20 9.04 -20.28
N LEU A 13 -11.48 9.79 -19.44
CA LEU A 13 -10.18 9.37 -18.90
C LEU A 13 -10.24 7.98 -18.23
N SER A 14 -11.33 7.69 -17.51
CA SER A 14 -11.51 6.39 -16.86
C SER A 14 -11.55 5.24 -17.86
N ILE A 15 -12.24 5.43 -18.99
CA ILE A 15 -12.36 4.43 -20.06
C ILE A 15 -11.05 4.34 -20.85
N GLY A 16 -10.53 5.48 -21.31
CA GLY A 16 -9.29 5.54 -22.08
C GLY A 16 -8.11 4.92 -21.34
N GLY A 17 -7.88 5.35 -20.09
CA GLY A 17 -6.76 4.86 -19.28
C GLY A 17 -6.88 3.39 -18.89
N SER A 18 -8.10 2.87 -18.69
CA SER A 18 -8.32 1.44 -18.37
C SER A 18 -8.11 0.52 -19.57
N LEU A 19 -8.20 1.05 -20.79
CA LEU A 19 -8.04 0.28 -22.03
C LEU A 19 -6.60 0.32 -22.57
N GLU A 20 -5.70 1.06 -21.94
CA GLU A 20 -4.28 1.04 -22.28
C GLU A 20 -3.65 -0.32 -21.96
N ALA A 21 -2.69 -0.74 -22.79
CA ALA A 21 -1.88 -1.92 -22.49
C ALA A 21 -1.08 -1.68 -21.21
N HIS A 22 -1.03 -2.71 -20.36
CA HIS A 22 -0.26 -2.65 -19.12
C HIS A 22 1.23 -2.44 -19.41
N SER A 23 1.86 -1.56 -18.63
CA SER A 23 3.32 -1.44 -18.64
C SER A 23 3.97 -2.68 -18.00
N PRO A 24 5.26 -2.97 -18.29
CA PRO A 24 5.95 -4.11 -17.71
C PRO A 24 5.85 -4.14 -16.17
N GLU A 25 5.56 -5.31 -15.61
CA GLU A 25 5.40 -5.53 -14.15
C GLU A 25 4.33 -4.66 -13.48
N SER A 26 3.35 -4.15 -14.24
CA SER A 26 2.27 -3.30 -13.72
C SER A 26 0.90 -3.80 -14.17
N ILE A 27 -0.13 -3.46 -13.40
CA ILE A 27 -1.54 -3.61 -13.79
C ILE A 27 -2.09 -2.33 -14.44
N LEU A 28 -1.25 -1.30 -14.62
CA LEU A 28 -1.64 0.01 -15.12
C LEU A 28 -0.97 0.30 -16.47
N GLY A 29 -1.71 0.95 -17.35
CA GLY A 29 -1.17 1.61 -18.54
C GLY A 29 -0.39 2.89 -18.21
N PRO A 30 0.40 3.41 -19.16
CA PRO A 30 1.28 4.56 -18.96
C PRO A 30 0.57 5.82 -18.45
N THR A 31 -0.65 6.11 -18.91
CA THR A 31 -1.40 7.29 -18.48
C THR A 31 -1.77 7.21 -17.01
N PHE A 32 -2.34 6.09 -16.57
CA PHE A 32 -2.67 5.89 -15.16
C PHE A 32 -1.44 5.77 -14.27
N GLN A 33 -0.34 5.17 -14.73
CA GLN A 33 0.92 5.20 -13.99
C GLN A 33 1.39 6.64 -13.72
N CYS A 34 1.34 7.50 -14.74
CA CYS A 34 1.73 8.91 -14.61
C CYS A 34 0.83 9.65 -13.61
N ILE A 35 -0.50 9.53 -13.78
CA ILE A 35 -1.47 10.22 -12.93
C ILE A 35 -1.39 9.72 -11.50
N ILE A 36 -1.53 8.41 -11.28
CA ILE A 36 -1.54 7.78 -9.96
C ILE A 36 -0.20 7.99 -9.27
N GLY A 37 0.93 7.80 -9.97
CA GLY A 37 2.26 8.01 -9.42
C GLY A 37 2.50 9.45 -8.95
N ARG A 38 2.09 10.45 -9.74
CA ARG A 38 2.17 11.87 -9.35
C ARG A 38 1.29 12.17 -8.14
N GLN A 39 0.09 11.59 -8.07
CA GLN A 39 -0.81 11.79 -6.94
C GLN A 39 -0.28 11.15 -5.65
N PHE A 40 0.25 9.92 -5.71
CA PHE A 40 0.92 9.30 -4.55
C PHE A 40 2.14 10.09 -4.09
N LEU A 41 2.95 10.60 -5.01
CA LEU A 41 4.09 11.44 -4.67
C LEU A 41 3.64 12.70 -3.92
N ARG A 42 2.66 13.43 -4.47
CA ARG A 42 2.12 14.65 -3.84
C ARG A 42 1.50 14.37 -2.47
N ALA A 43 0.73 13.29 -2.35
CA ALA A 43 0.13 12.88 -1.07
C ALA A 43 1.22 12.58 -0.02
N ARG A 44 2.28 11.86 -0.40
CA ARG A 44 3.39 11.55 0.49
C ARG A 44 4.17 12.80 0.91
N THR A 45 4.57 13.64 -0.04
CA THR A 45 5.44 14.79 0.25
C THR A 45 4.68 15.99 0.82
N GLY A 46 3.39 16.09 0.55
CA GLY A 46 2.53 17.17 1.06
C GLY A 46 2.00 16.90 2.48
N ASP A 47 2.03 15.66 2.95
CA ASP A 47 1.58 15.31 4.28
C ASP A 47 2.70 15.53 5.31
N ARG A 48 2.55 16.55 6.15
CA ARG A 48 3.46 16.84 7.26
C ARG A 48 3.59 15.66 8.23
N PHE A 49 2.55 14.84 8.38
CA PHE A 49 2.49 13.70 9.28
C PHE A 49 2.80 12.36 8.60
N PHE A 50 3.28 12.37 7.35
CA PHE A 50 3.70 11.13 6.70
C PHE A 50 4.72 10.39 7.60
N PHE A 51 4.50 9.10 7.85
CA PHE A 51 5.14 8.38 8.95
C PHE A 51 6.68 8.28 8.87
N GLU A 52 7.25 8.43 7.67
CA GLU A 52 8.71 8.45 7.47
C GLU A 52 9.33 9.86 7.58
N ASN A 53 8.51 10.91 7.67
CA ASN A 53 9.02 12.26 7.83
C ASN A 53 9.69 12.40 9.19
N PHE A 54 10.97 12.77 9.17
CA PHE A 54 11.67 13.15 10.37
C PHE A 54 11.25 14.57 10.78
N HIS A 55 10.41 14.66 11.81
CA HIS A 55 9.98 15.94 12.37
C HIS A 55 10.17 15.92 13.89
N PRO A 56 10.80 16.95 14.51
CA PRO A 56 11.09 16.94 15.95
C PRO A 56 9.87 16.78 16.84
N VAL A 57 8.70 17.27 16.40
CA VAL A 57 7.46 17.31 17.22
C VAL A 57 6.49 16.18 16.86
N SER A 58 6.50 15.70 15.61
CA SER A 58 5.45 14.80 15.08
C SER A 58 5.98 13.58 14.37
N GLY A 59 7.30 13.46 14.19
CA GLY A 59 7.93 12.32 13.55
C GLY A 59 8.07 11.15 14.52
N LEU A 60 8.06 9.94 13.97
CA LEU A 60 8.34 8.74 14.74
C LEU A 60 9.83 8.65 15.07
N THR A 61 10.14 8.05 16.21
CA THR A 61 11.53 7.68 16.54
C THR A 61 12.04 6.61 15.57
N LYS A 62 13.36 6.51 15.42
CA LYS A 62 13.99 5.46 14.59
C LYS A 62 13.56 4.04 15.01
N ALA A 63 13.40 3.81 16.31
CA ALA A 63 12.93 2.54 16.84
C ALA A 63 11.48 2.25 16.44
N GLN A 64 10.57 3.22 16.60
CA GLN A 64 9.18 3.07 16.16
C GLN A 64 9.07 2.86 14.64
N LEU A 65 9.86 3.58 13.84
CA LEU A 65 9.88 3.40 12.39
C LEU A 65 10.39 2.01 11.99
N ALA A 66 11.38 1.46 12.72
CA ALA A 66 11.84 0.09 12.52
C ALA A 66 10.76 -0.95 12.82
N GLU A 67 9.91 -0.71 13.83
CA GLU A 67 8.77 -1.58 14.14
C GLU A 67 7.66 -1.49 13.09
N ILE A 68 7.24 -0.28 12.69
CA ILE A 68 6.19 -0.10 11.69
C ILE A 68 6.59 -0.70 10.33
N ARG A 69 7.87 -0.66 9.96
CA ARG A 69 8.35 -1.29 8.72
C ARG A 69 8.23 -2.82 8.69
N LYS A 70 7.98 -3.47 9.83
CA LYS A 70 7.66 -4.91 9.89
C LYS A 70 6.20 -5.19 9.54
N ALA A 71 5.33 -4.18 9.55
CA ALA A 71 3.91 -4.36 9.28
C ALA A 71 3.69 -4.93 7.86
N SER A 72 2.81 -5.92 7.76
CA SER A 72 2.37 -6.50 6.49
C SER A 72 0.87 -6.76 6.53
N LEU A 73 0.23 -6.72 5.35
CA LEU A 73 -1.20 -7.03 5.25
C LEU A 73 -1.48 -8.50 5.63
N SER A 74 -0.56 -9.41 5.34
CA SER A 74 -0.65 -10.80 5.79
C SER A 74 -0.69 -10.92 7.31
N GLN A 75 0.19 -10.18 8.01
CA GLN A 75 0.17 -10.14 9.47
C GLN A 75 -1.13 -9.53 10.01
N LEU A 76 -1.64 -8.48 9.35
CA LEU A 76 -2.91 -7.88 9.73
C LEU A 76 -4.05 -8.90 9.66
N PHE A 77 -4.12 -9.70 8.60
CA PHE A 77 -5.12 -10.76 8.50
C PHE A 77 -4.93 -11.84 9.57
N CYS A 78 -3.71 -12.33 9.78
CA CYS A 78 -3.43 -13.30 10.84
C CYS A 78 -3.85 -12.84 12.24
N ASN A 79 -3.68 -11.54 12.55
CA ASN A 79 -4.02 -11.00 13.86
C ASN A 79 -5.52 -10.73 14.06
N ASN A 80 -6.33 -10.78 13.00
CA ASN A 80 -7.75 -10.39 13.04
C ASN A 80 -8.70 -11.45 12.47
N ALA A 81 -8.19 -12.59 12.00
CA ALA A 81 -8.99 -13.68 11.46
C ALA A 81 -8.63 -15.00 12.16
N ASP A 82 -9.40 -15.35 13.20
CA ASP A 82 -9.12 -16.50 14.08
C ASP A 82 -9.05 -17.86 13.34
N PHE A 83 -9.70 -17.96 12.18
CA PHE A 83 -9.69 -19.18 11.35
C PHE A 83 -8.47 -19.28 10.43
N LEU A 84 -7.72 -18.19 10.23
CA LEU A 84 -6.61 -18.13 9.29
C LEU A 84 -5.32 -18.63 9.95
N ARG A 85 -4.87 -19.82 9.55
CA ARG A 85 -3.62 -20.43 10.04
C ARG A 85 -2.42 -20.12 9.16
N ASP A 86 -2.63 -20.17 7.85
CA ASP A 86 -1.58 -20.03 6.86
C ASP A 86 -1.91 -18.94 5.84
N ILE A 87 -0.93 -18.11 5.52
CA ILE A 87 -1.03 -17.08 4.48
C ILE A 87 0.34 -16.84 3.84
N GLN A 88 0.35 -16.40 2.60
CA GLN A 88 1.57 -15.99 1.90
C GLN A 88 2.15 -14.70 2.48
N THR A 89 3.47 -14.51 2.40
CA THR A 89 4.14 -13.31 2.96
C THR A 89 3.69 -12.01 2.29
N ASN A 90 3.49 -12.01 0.98
CA ASN A 90 2.94 -10.86 0.26
C ASN A 90 1.47 -11.11 -0.13
N ALA A 91 0.54 -10.53 0.63
CA ALA A 91 -0.90 -10.67 0.40
C ALA A 91 -1.39 -10.17 -0.97
N PHE A 92 -0.63 -9.30 -1.65
CA PHE A 92 -1.01 -8.76 -2.97
C PHE A 92 -0.72 -9.73 -4.13
N ILE A 93 0.07 -10.77 -3.89
CA ILE A 93 0.45 -11.75 -4.91
C ILE A 93 -0.14 -13.10 -4.53
N PHE A 94 -0.78 -13.78 -5.48
CA PHE A 94 -1.31 -15.12 -5.25
C PHE A 94 -0.19 -16.10 -4.81
N PRO A 95 -0.52 -17.10 -3.97
CA PRO A 95 0.44 -18.11 -3.56
C PRO A 95 1.10 -18.78 -4.76
N ASN A 96 2.42 -18.87 -4.74
CA ASN A 96 3.23 -19.51 -5.78
C ASN A 96 4.58 -19.99 -5.21
N ILE A 97 5.44 -20.57 -6.05
CA ILE A 97 6.74 -21.12 -5.64
C ILE A 97 7.67 -20.12 -4.91
N ARG A 98 7.50 -18.81 -5.12
CA ARG A 98 8.26 -17.73 -4.46
C ARG A 98 7.48 -17.01 -3.35
N ASN A 99 6.17 -17.22 -3.26
CA ASN A 99 5.28 -16.60 -2.28
C ASN A 99 4.41 -17.69 -1.63
N VAL A 100 5.05 -18.69 -1.04
CA VAL A 100 4.39 -19.84 -0.44
C VAL A 100 3.59 -19.45 0.79
N LEU A 101 2.55 -20.22 1.09
CA LEU A 101 1.83 -20.11 2.36
C LEU A 101 2.77 -20.43 3.53
N ARG A 102 2.66 -19.66 4.61
CA ARG A 102 3.39 -19.87 5.85
C ARG A 102 2.45 -19.73 7.03
N ASP A 103 2.78 -20.44 8.10
CA ASP A 103 2.07 -20.35 9.36
C ASP A 103 2.16 -18.89 9.88
N CYS A 104 1.00 -18.34 10.26
CA CYS A 104 0.83 -16.99 10.76
C CYS A 104 1.77 -16.64 11.91
N GLN A 105 2.13 -17.61 12.76
CA GLN A 105 3.05 -17.41 13.89
C GLN A 105 4.49 -17.16 13.46
N THR A 106 4.85 -17.53 12.22
CA THR A 106 6.21 -17.35 11.68
C THR A 106 6.41 -15.99 11.02
N LEU A 107 5.34 -15.22 10.82
CA LEU A 107 5.41 -13.91 10.19
C LEU A 107 5.93 -12.83 11.17
N PRO A 108 6.69 -11.83 10.68
CA PRO A 108 7.22 -10.76 11.52
C PRO A 108 6.12 -9.98 12.25
N GLN A 109 6.25 -9.85 13.57
CA GLN A 109 5.34 -9.06 14.41
C GLN A 109 5.85 -7.63 14.59
N VAL A 110 4.92 -6.68 14.58
CA VAL A 110 5.17 -5.30 15.01
C VAL A 110 5.15 -5.27 16.53
N ASN A 111 6.24 -4.86 17.16
CA ASN A 111 6.25 -4.64 18.61
C ASN A 111 5.78 -3.23 18.93
N CYS A 112 4.71 -3.13 19.72
CA CYS A 112 4.22 -1.88 20.27
C CYS A 112 4.49 -1.87 21.79
N PRO A 113 5.72 -1.62 22.24
CA PRO A 113 6.00 -1.59 23.67
C PRO A 113 5.16 -0.49 24.33
N ASN A 114 4.26 -0.91 25.23
CA ASN A 114 3.33 -0.14 26.06
C ASN A 114 3.02 1.26 25.54
N GLY A 115 1.84 1.38 24.91
CA GLY A 115 1.32 2.60 24.31
C GLY A 115 1.67 3.84 25.10
N LYS A 116 2.60 4.63 24.55
CA LYS A 116 2.52 6.07 24.75
C LYS A 116 1.13 6.44 24.25
N GLN A 117 0.22 6.71 25.19
CA GLN A 117 -1.06 7.35 24.93
C GLN A 117 -0.84 8.34 23.79
N LEU A 118 -1.57 8.14 22.69
CA LEU A 118 -1.80 9.23 21.75
C LEU A 118 -2.33 10.36 22.62
N ARG A 119 -1.46 11.34 22.80
CA ARG A 119 -1.52 12.41 23.79
C ARG A 119 -2.95 12.96 23.83
N ASN A 120 -3.63 12.83 24.97
CA ASN A 120 -4.81 13.61 25.30
C ASN A 120 -4.35 15.07 25.42
N ASP A 121 -4.22 15.77 24.30
CA ASP A 121 -4.05 17.22 24.24
C ASP A 121 -4.96 17.77 23.13
N VAL A 122 -6.27 17.73 23.41
CA VAL A 122 -7.24 18.80 23.10
C VAL A 122 -8.15 18.92 24.32
#